data_AF-A0A2K8VEA9-F1
#
_entry.id   AF-A0A2K8VEA9-F1
#
_cell.length_a   1.000
_cell.length_b   1.000
_cell.length_c   1.000
_cell.angle_alpha   90.00
_cell.angle_beta   90.00
_cell.angle_gamma   90.00
#
_symmetry.space_group_name_H-M   'P 1'
#
loop_
_entity.id
_entity.type
_entity.pdbx_description
1 polymer ?
#
loop_
_entity_poly.entity_id
_entity_poly.type
_entity_poly.pdbx_seq_one_letter_code
_entity_poly.pdbx_strand_id
1 'polypeptide(L)'
;MLSNISNFITAIVCLIAFFVIQRIYHKEKLKSIYASNSVEGIMWFALAILSWGIGATLNILLTQVFNFPQTSSTVISIGVFFSLANSLFILLSIPSIQHKEERNIVIRIIERFSNKEVFIIFGGILVMIASVFLISFFTRTNGNASNNVIWLIDIPISLVVAFALLQELNKAFNNREMRFMYLPTFALFLLIVVAVTHRIFPIEITSKWINIEIWNAIGITTSISFKFLFVLLFIILLYSWKLLAEKEEKQSELQESIFAHHKLESENETLIVANESHLNTIKLLKKEITSLKKKHDELKSSSKIELSDRQKEVLANLGICGKQKSYTEIAEAMNISVDGFQTHIYQIKKVLNISGSDGKGQLITYAKNNQLLEFATIQHD
;
A
#
# COMPACT_ATOMS: atom_id res chain seq x y z
N MET A 1 -40.23 -8.49 -39.38
CA MET A 1 -40.42 -9.15 -38.07
C MET A 1 -39.09 -9.52 -37.40
N LEU A 2 -38.28 -10.38 -38.02
CA LEU A 2 -36.97 -10.84 -37.52
C LEU A 2 -35.98 -9.71 -37.16
N SER A 3 -35.86 -8.67 -37.99
CA SER A 3 -35.03 -7.47 -37.70
C SER A 3 -35.52 -6.68 -36.46
N ASN A 4 -36.84 -6.60 -36.24
CA ASN A 4 -37.38 -5.94 -35.05
C ASN A 4 -37.04 -6.73 -33.78
N ILE A 5 -37.14 -8.05 -33.82
CA ILE A 5 -36.76 -8.92 -32.70
C ILE A 5 -35.28 -8.71 -32.34
N SER A 6 -34.39 -8.64 -33.34
CA SER A 6 -32.98 -8.33 -33.13
C SER A 6 -32.77 -6.98 -32.44
N ASN A 7 -33.51 -5.95 -32.85
CA ASN A 7 -33.42 -4.62 -32.23
C ASN A 7 -33.95 -4.64 -30.79
N PHE A 8 -35.03 -5.36 -30.49
CA PHE A 8 -35.54 -5.49 -29.12
C PHE A 8 -34.53 -6.18 -28.21
N ILE A 9 -33.97 -7.32 -28.64
CA ILE A 9 -32.95 -8.04 -27.88
C ILE A 9 -31.73 -7.15 -27.66
N THR A 10 -31.26 -6.46 -28.70
CA THR A 10 -30.10 -5.56 -28.60
C THR A 10 -30.38 -4.41 -27.63
N ALA A 11 -31.54 -3.76 -27.72
CA ALA A 11 -31.92 -2.67 -26.82
C ALA A 11 -31.93 -3.13 -25.36
N ILE A 12 -32.62 -4.24 -25.06
CA ILE A 12 -32.73 -4.77 -23.69
C ILE A 12 -31.36 -5.15 -23.13
N VAL A 13 -30.60 -5.98 -23.86
CA VAL A 13 -29.30 -6.49 -23.40
C VAL A 13 -28.31 -5.34 -23.22
N CYS A 14 -28.22 -4.42 -24.17
CA CYS A 14 -27.28 -3.30 -24.09
C CYS A 14 -27.66 -2.31 -22.98
N LEU A 15 -28.95 -1.99 -22.78
CA LEU A 15 -29.35 -1.07 -21.71
C LEU A 15 -29.11 -1.66 -20.31
N ILE A 16 -29.39 -2.95 -20.12
CA ILE A 16 -29.10 -3.66 -18.87
C ILE A 16 -27.58 -3.71 -18.63
N ALA A 17 -26.81 -4.12 -19.65
CA ALA A 17 -25.35 -4.18 -19.54
C ALA A 17 -24.74 -2.81 -19.25
N PHE A 18 -25.24 -1.75 -19.91
CA PHE A 18 -24.85 -0.37 -19.62
C PHE A 18 -25.10 -0.01 -18.16
N PHE A 19 -26.30 -0.29 -17.63
CA PHE A 19 -26.62 0.01 -16.23
C PHE A 19 -25.68 -0.69 -15.25
N VAL A 20 -25.38 -1.98 -15.48
CA VAL A 20 -24.45 -2.76 -14.65
C VAL A 20 -23.04 -2.16 -14.71
N ILE A 21 -22.52 -1.86 -15.90
CA ILE A 21 -21.17 -1.32 -16.08
C ILE A 21 -21.07 0.10 -15.54
N GLN A 22 -22.11 0.92 -15.70
CA GLN A 22 -22.17 2.26 -15.14
C GLN A 22 -22.11 2.25 -13.61
N ARG A 23 -22.76 1.26 -12.97
CA ARG A 23 -22.65 1.07 -11.52
C ARG A 23 -21.24 0.66 -11.10
N ILE A 24 -20.57 -0.19 -11.87
CA ILE A 24 -19.16 -0.54 -11.65
C ILE A 24 -18.28 0.69 -11.79
N TYR A 25 -18.45 1.47 -12.86
CA TYR A 25 -17.73 2.74 -13.08
C TYR A 25 -17.86 3.68 -11.88
N HIS A 26 -19.08 3.91 -11.38
CA HIS A 26 -19.29 4.81 -10.25
C HIS A 26 -18.61 4.30 -8.97
N LYS A 27 -18.67 2.99 -8.71
CA LYS A 27 -18.02 2.37 -7.56
C LYS A 27 -16.49 2.48 -7.63
N GLU A 28 -15.90 2.23 -8.80
CA GLU A 28 -14.45 2.32 -8.99
C GLU A 28 -13.96 3.76 -8.94
N LYS A 29 -14.71 4.71 -9.52
CA LYS A 29 -14.40 6.14 -9.45
C LYS A 29 -14.31 6.66 -8.01
N LEU A 30 -15.14 6.14 -7.11
CA LEU A 30 -15.12 6.51 -5.69
C LEU A 30 -13.93 5.93 -4.92
N LYS A 31 -13.37 4.81 -5.41
CA LYS A 31 -12.23 4.12 -4.77
C LYS A 31 -10.88 4.58 -5.32
N SER A 32 -10.81 4.96 -6.59
CA SER A 32 -9.55 5.23 -7.26
C SER A 32 -9.02 6.63 -6.94
N ILE A 33 -8.05 6.72 -6.02
CA ILE A 33 -7.19 7.90 -5.88
C ILE A 33 -6.04 7.86 -6.92
N TYR A 34 -5.69 6.68 -7.47
CA TYR A 34 -4.44 6.46 -8.20
C TYR A 34 -4.53 5.89 -9.65
N ALA A 35 -5.70 5.52 -10.18
CA ALA A 35 -5.81 4.89 -11.50
C ALA A 35 -6.82 5.61 -12.44
N SER A 36 -6.41 6.73 -13.04
CA SER A 36 -7.27 7.54 -13.92
C SER A 36 -7.60 6.83 -15.25
N ASN A 37 -6.61 6.20 -15.88
CA ASN A 37 -6.75 5.74 -17.27
C ASN A 37 -7.59 4.46 -17.41
N SER A 38 -7.58 3.56 -16.42
CA SER A 38 -8.42 2.36 -16.45
C SER A 38 -9.89 2.71 -16.22
N VAL A 39 -10.18 3.63 -15.30
CA VAL A 39 -11.54 4.10 -14.98
C VAL A 39 -12.17 4.82 -16.18
N GLU A 40 -11.40 5.61 -16.93
CA GLU A 40 -11.87 6.21 -18.20
C GLU A 40 -12.24 5.15 -19.25
N GLY A 41 -11.50 4.05 -19.32
CA GLY A 41 -11.82 2.94 -20.24
C GLY A 41 -13.17 2.30 -19.96
N ILE A 42 -13.51 2.11 -18.68
CA ILE A 42 -14.82 1.58 -18.26
C ILE A 42 -15.94 2.51 -18.73
N MET A 43 -15.74 3.83 -18.64
CA MET A 43 -16.70 4.82 -19.12
C MET A 43 -16.90 4.74 -20.64
N TRP A 44 -15.81 4.75 -21.41
CA TRP A 44 -15.88 4.67 -22.87
C TRP A 44 -16.54 3.39 -23.33
N PHE A 45 -16.25 2.26 -22.68
CA PHE A 45 -16.91 1.01 -22.98
C PHE A 45 -18.41 1.02 -22.63
N ALA A 46 -18.79 1.62 -21.50
CA ALA A 46 -20.20 1.81 -21.16
C ALA A 46 -20.93 2.63 -22.24
N LEU A 47 -20.31 3.70 -22.73
CA LEU A 47 -20.83 4.52 -23.82
C LEU A 47 -20.92 3.75 -25.15
N ALA A 48 -19.97 2.86 -25.44
CA ALA A 48 -20.02 1.98 -26.60
C ALA A 48 -21.27 1.08 -26.59
N ILE A 49 -21.55 0.43 -25.45
CA ILE A 49 -22.74 -0.40 -25.28
C ILE A 49 -24.01 0.44 -25.36
N LEU A 50 -24.01 1.60 -24.71
CA LEU A 50 -25.15 2.52 -24.74
C LEU A 50 -25.48 2.96 -26.17
N SER A 51 -24.45 3.22 -27.00
CA SER A 51 -24.63 3.59 -28.42
C SER A 51 -25.43 2.55 -29.19
N TRP A 52 -25.14 1.24 -29.01
CA TRP A 52 -25.95 0.18 -29.60
C TRP A 52 -27.36 0.11 -29.02
N GLY A 53 -27.52 0.29 -27.70
CA GLY A 53 -28.84 0.29 -27.05
C GLY A 53 -29.75 1.41 -27.52
N ILE A 54 -29.24 2.65 -27.59
CA ILE A 54 -29.96 3.82 -28.09
C ILE A 54 -30.27 3.66 -29.57
N GLY A 55 -29.30 3.25 -30.39
CA GLY A 55 -29.50 3.04 -31.82
C GLY A 55 -30.60 2.01 -32.12
N ALA A 56 -30.62 0.90 -31.37
CA ALA A 56 -31.68 -0.11 -31.49
C ALA A 56 -33.05 0.43 -31.03
N THR A 57 -33.09 1.20 -29.94
CA THR A 57 -34.32 1.82 -29.42
C THR A 57 -34.92 2.82 -30.41
N LEU A 58 -34.08 3.67 -31.01
CA LEU A 58 -34.51 4.63 -32.03
C LEU A 58 -35.01 3.93 -33.29
N ASN A 59 -34.36 2.84 -33.71
CA ASN A 59 -34.85 2.03 -34.83
C ASN A 59 -36.23 1.42 -34.54
N ILE A 60 -36.48 0.96 -33.32
CA ILE A 60 -37.81 0.48 -32.90
C ILE A 60 -38.82 1.61 -32.96
N LEU A 61 -38.51 2.78 -32.39
CA LEU A 61 -39.41 3.93 -32.40
C LEU A 61 -39.77 4.36 -33.83
N LEU A 62 -38.78 4.51 -34.71
CA LEU A 62 -39.00 4.92 -36.09
C LEU A 62 -39.85 3.91 -36.87
N THR A 63 -39.60 2.61 -36.69
CA THR A 63 -40.27 1.57 -37.47
C THR A 63 -41.63 1.13 -36.91
N GLN A 64 -41.86 1.27 -35.60
CA GLN A 64 -43.10 0.83 -34.93
C GLN A 64 -44.03 1.97 -34.53
N VAL A 65 -43.49 3.11 -34.07
CA VAL A 65 -44.30 4.26 -33.66
C VAL A 65 -44.58 5.18 -34.83
N PHE A 66 -43.55 5.46 -35.64
CA PHE A 66 -43.65 6.37 -36.78
C PHE A 66 -43.85 5.67 -38.13
N ASN A 67 -43.95 4.33 -38.14
CA ASN A 67 -44.18 3.51 -39.34
C ASN A 67 -43.22 3.79 -40.52
N PHE A 68 -41.98 4.19 -40.24
CA PHE A 68 -40.98 4.30 -41.30
C PHE A 68 -40.60 2.91 -41.85
N PRO A 69 -40.49 2.74 -43.19
CA PRO A 69 -39.96 1.51 -43.77
C PRO A 69 -38.55 1.20 -43.24
N GLN A 70 -38.25 -0.07 -42.95
CA GLN A 70 -36.93 -0.49 -42.49
C GLN A 70 -35.81 -0.17 -43.49
N THR A 71 -36.16 -0.06 -44.77
CA THR A 71 -35.25 0.27 -45.87
C THR A 71 -35.13 1.78 -46.12
N SER A 72 -35.82 2.61 -45.34
CA SER A 72 -35.74 4.06 -45.49
C SER A 72 -34.34 4.56 -45.17
N SER A 73 -33.87 5.53 -45.96
CA SER A 73 -32.55 6.14 -45.80
C SER A 73 -32.35 6.69 -44.38
N THR A 74 -33.39 7.24 -43.77
CA THR A 74 -33.36 7.78 -42.40
C THR A 74 -33.05 6.71 -41.36
N VAL A 75 -33.73 5.55 -41.41
CA VAL A 75 -33.52 4.44 -40.48
C VAL A 75 -32.10 3.87 -40.63
N ILE A 76 -31.62 3.75 -41.87
CA ILE A 76 -30.28 3.22 -42.16
C ILE A 76 -29.19 4.20 -41.73
N SER A 77 -29.38 5.50 -41.99
CA SER A 77 -28.42 6.55 -41.60
C SER A 77 -28.27 6.65 -40.09
N ILE A 78 -29.37 6.56 -39.34
CA ILE A 78 -29.35 6.52 -37.87
C ILE A 78 -28.64 5.25 -37.40
N GLY A 79 -28.92 4.10 -38.01
CA GLY A 79 -28.24 2.84 -37.71
C GLY A 79 -26.72 2.93 -37.90
N VAL A 80 -26.26 3.50 -39.03
CA VAL A 80 -24.83 3.70 -39.31
C VAL A 80 -24.20 4.71 -38.36
N PHE A 81 -24.89 5.80 -38.03
CA PHE A 81 -24.40 6.77 -37.05
C PHE A 81 -24.09 6.13 -35.69
N PHE A 82 -25.02 5.35 -35.14
CA PHE A 82 -24.80 4.68 -33.85
C PHE A 82 -23.79 3.53 -33.92
N SER A 83 -23.59 2.92 -35.09
CA SER A 83 -22.53 1.93 -35.32
C SER A 83 -21.14 2.57 -35.34
N LEU A 84 -21.00 3.72 -36.00
CA LEU A 84 -19.76 4.50 -36.05
C LEU A 84 -19.42 5.10 -34.68
N ALA A 85 -20.42 5.63 -33.97
CA ALA A 85 -20.25 6.12 -32.59
C ALA A 85 -19.81 4.98 -31.65
N ASN A 86 -20.39 3.79 -31.80
CA ASN A 86 -19.92 2.61 -31.05
C ASN A 86 -18.45 2.28 -31.36
N SER A 87 -18.08 2.22 -32.64
CA SER A 87 -16.69 1.95 -33.05
C SER A 87 -15.70 2.97 -32.48
N LEU A 88 -16.07 4.25 -32.43
CA LEU A 88 -15.28 5.31 -31.78
C LEU A 88 -15.11 5.06 -30.28
N PHE A 89 -16.20 4.81 -29.56
CA PHE A 89 -16.14 4.58 -28.12
C PHE A 89 -15.33 3.31 -27.77
N ILE A 90 -15.42 2.28 -28.62
CA ILE A 90 -14.57 1.09 -28.50
C ILE A 90 -13.10 1.49 -28.64
N LEU A 91 -12.73 2.22 -29.70
CA LEU A 91 -11.35 2.66 -29.92
C LEU A 91 -10.80 3.49 -28.75
N LEU A 92 -11.61 4.37 -28.17
CA LEU A 92 -11.25 5.16 -26.98
C LEU A 92 -11.12 4.31 -25.71
N SER A 93 -11.80 3.17 -25.64
CA SER A 93 -11.70 2.25 -24.50
C SER A 93 -10.47 1.34 -24.52
N ILE A 94 -9.89 1.08 -25.69
CA ILE A 94 -8.78 0.12 -25.85
C ILE A 94 -7.48 0.56 -25.15
N PRO A 95 -7.02 1.82 -25.22
CA PRO A 95 -5.81 2.27 -24.50
C PRO A 95 -5.84 1.97 -22.99
N SER A 96 -7.04 1.95 -22.39
CA SER A 96 -7.24 1.66 -20.98
C SER A 96 -7.04 0.19 -20.61
N ILE A 97 -6.94 -0.71 -21.58
CA ILE A 97 -6.67 -2.13 -21.36
C ILE A 97 -5.18 -2.31 -21.06
N GLN A 98 -4.80 -2.54 -19.80
CA GLN A 98 -3.39 -2.69 -19.42
C GLN A 98 -2.81 -4.04 -19.84
N HIS A 99 -1.63 -4.00 -20.48
CA HIS A 99 -0.83 -5.18 -20.82
C HIS A 99 0.64 -4.78 -21.06
N LYS A 100 1.59 -5.72 -20.97
CA LYS A 100 3.05 -5.42 -21.03
C LYS A 100 3.63 -5.39 -22.45
N GLU A 101 2.89 -5.90 -23.44
CA GLU A 101 3.35 -6.00 -24.83
C GLU A 101 3.21 -4.68 -25.61
N GLU A 102 3.96 -4.53 -26.71
CA GLU A 102 3.85 -3.35 -27.59
C GLU A 102 2.44 -3.21 -28.17
N ARG A 103 1.91 -1.99 -28.13
CA ARG A 103 0.58 -1.64 -28.66
C ARG A 103 0.50 -1.76 -30.18
N ASN A 104 -0.67 -2.13 -30.68
CA ASN A 104 -0.94 -2.04 -32.13
C ASN A 104 -0.78 -0.58 -32.63
N ILE A 105 -0.39 -0.40 -33.89
CA ILE A 105 -0.15 0.92 -34.51
C ILE A 105 -1.39 1.83 -34.38
N VAL A 106 -2.59 1.28 -34.59
CA VAL A 106 -3.85 2.02 -34.43
C VAL A 106 -3.99 2.60 -33.02
N ILE A 107 -3.63 1.82 -32.01
CA ILE A 107 -3.72 2.23 -30.60
C ILE A 107 -2.61 3.19 -30.23
N ARG A 108 -1.38 3.00 -30.75
CA ARG A 108 -0.27 3.96 -30.58
C ARG A 108 -0.60 5.34 -31.14
N ILE A 109 -1.32 5.40 -32.26
CA ILE A 109 -1.79 6.67 -32.83
C ILE A 109 -2.80 7.32 -31.88
N ILE A 110 -3.76 6.56 -31.35
CA ILE A 110 -4.77 7.07 -30.42
C ILE A 110 -4.15 7.54 -29.11
N GLU A 111 -3.21 6.77 -28.53
CA GLU A 111 -2.49 7.13 -27.30
C GLU A 111 -1.66 8.43 -27.43
N ARG A 112 -1.29 8.81 -28.65
CA ARG A 112 -0.53 10.04 -28.92
C ARG A 112 -1.37 11.31 -28.80
N PHE A 113 -2.69 11.19 -28.85
CA PHE A 113 -3.62 12.31 -28.78
C PHE A 113 -4.43 12.23 -27.48
N SER A 114 -4.81 13.38 -26.94
CA SER A 114 -5.75 13.41 -25.82
C SER A 114 -7.13 12.92 -26.24
N ASN A 115 -7.93 12.40 -25.29
CA ASN A 115 -9.31 11.95 -25.56
C ASN A 115 -10.14 13.03 -26.28
N LYS A 116 -9.94 14.31 -25.94
CA LYS A 116 -10.64 15.44 -26.59
C LYS A 116 -10.20 15.62 -28.04
N GLU A 117 -8.90 15.52 -28.32
CA GLU A 117 -8.36 15.63 -29.67
C GLU A 117 -8.80 14.46 -30.55
N VAL A 118 -8.77 13.23 -30.04
CA VAL A 118 -9.26 12.05 -30.76
C VAL A 118 -10.74 12.21 -31.10
N PHE A 119 -11.55 12.68 -30.15
CA PHE A 119 -12.97 12.92 -30.39
C PHE A 119 -13.21 14.00 -31.45
N ILE A 120 -12.44 15.10 -31.44
CA ILE A 120 -12.54 16.17 -32.44
C ILE A 120 -12.08 15.69 -33.82
N ILE A 121 -10.95 14.97 -33.90
CA ILE A 121 -10.40 14.45 -35.15
C ILE A 121 -11.35 13.41 -35.75
N PHE A 122 -11.75 12.40 -34.97
CA PHE A 122 -12.62 11.34 -35.45
C PHE A 122 -14.04 11.87 -35.72
N GLY A 123 -14.55 12.76 -34.88
CA GLY A 123 -15.82 13.47 -35.11
C GLY A 123 -15.76 14.31 -36.39
N GLY A 124 -14.66 15.02 -36.64
CA GLY A 124 -14.43 15.76 -37.87
C GLY A 124 -14.38 14.86 -39.11
N ILE A 125 -13.72 13.70 -39.02
CA ILE A 125 -13.70 12.69 -40.09
C ILE A 125 -15.12 12.14 -40.33
N LEU A 126 -15.87 11.81 -39.28
CA LEU A 126 -17.25 11.35 -39.40
C LEU A 126 -18.18 12.39 -40.02
N VAL A 127 -18.04 13.67 -39.63
CA VAL A 127 -18.83 14.78 -40.20
C VAL A 127 -18.45 15.03 -41.65
N MET A 128 -17.16 14.98 -41.99
CA MET A 128 -16.69 15.13 -43.37
C MET A 128 -17.21 13.99 -44.24
N ILE A 129 -17.12 12.75 -43.77
CA ILE A 129 -17.68 11.58 -44.44
C ILE A 129 -19.20 11.77 -44.58
N ALA A 130 -19.93 12.02 -43.49
CA ALA A 130 -21.38 12.25 -43.52
C ALA A 130 -21.78 13.38 -44.48
N SER A 131 -20.98 14.44 -44.60
CA SER A 131 -21.20 15.56 -45.52
C SER A 131 -20.99 15.16 -46.97
N VAL A 132 -19.94 14.38 -47.28
CA VAL A 132 -19.73 13.82 -48.63
C VAL A 132 -20.91 12.93 -49.05
N PHE A 133 -21.46 12.15 -48.13
CA PHE A 133 -22.63 11.32 -48.41
C PHE A 133 -23.92 12.13 -48.51
N LEU A 134 -24.14 13.15 -47.67
CA LEU A 134 -25.26 14.09 -47.80
C LEU A 134 -25.24 14.82 -49.14
N ILE A 135 -24.07 15.33 -49.56
CA ILE A 135 -23.91 16.00 -50.85
C ILE A 135 -24.15 15.00 -51.99
N SER A 136 -23.56 13.80 -51.95
CA SER A 136 -23.81 12.75 -52.94
C SER A 136 -25.30 12.35 -53.03
N PHE A 137 -26.00 12.38 -51.89
CA PHE A 137 -27.43 12.07 -51.78
C PHE A 137 -28.31 13.19 -52.36
N PHE A 138 -28.05 14.46 -52.02
CA PHE A 138 -28.82 15.59 -52.54
C PHE A 138 -28.59 15.86 -54.03
N THR A 139 -27.42 15.48 -54.56
CA THR A 139 -27.09 15.67 -55.98
C THR A 139 -27.70 14.59 -56.89
N ARG A 140 -28.26 13.51 -56.32
CA ARG A 140 -28.84 12.38 -57.08
C ARG A 140 -30.37 12.45 -57.06
N THR A 141 -30.94 13.26 -57.96
CA THR A 141 -32.39 13.51 -58.08
C THR A 141 -33.22 12.38 -58.68
N ASN A 142 -32.65 11.21 -59.01
CA ASN A 142 -33.39 10.09 -59.57
C ASN A 142 -33.14 8.78 -58.79
N GLY A 143 -34.27 8.16 -58.42
CA GLY A 143 -34.49 6.89 -57.72
C GLY A 143 -33.32 5.94 -57.48
N ASN A 144 -33.27 5.43 -56.24
CA ASN A 144 -32.39 4.36 -55.76
C ASN A 144 -30.91 4.76 -55.58
N ALA A 145 -30.65 5.69 -54.66
CA ALA A 145 -29.40 5.59 -53.91
C ALA A 145 -29.42 4.26 -53.12
N SER A 146 -28.75 3.24 -53.64
CA SER A 146 -28.70 1.92 -53.03
C SER A 146 -28.17 2.03 -51.60
N ASN A 147 -28.96 1.56 -50.63
CA ASN A 147 -28.62 1.49 -49.21
C ASN A 147 -27.20 0.94 -48.94
N ASN A 148 -26.65 0.13 -49.85
CA ASN A 148 -25.28 -0.40 -49.84
C ASN A 148 -24.19 0.68 -49.72
N VAL A 149 -24.42 1.89 -50.24
CA VAL A 149 -23.44 2.98 -50.24
C VAL A 149 -23.26 3.56 -48.83
N ILE A 150 -24.31 3.58 -48.01
CA ILE A 150 -24.26 4.05 -46.62
C ILE A 150 -23.50 3.05 -45.72
N TRP A 151 -23.60 1.75 -46.03
CA TRP A 151 -22.86 0.69 -45.32
C TRP A 151 -21.36 0.67 -45.65
N LEU A 152 -20.94 1.24 -46.79
CA LEU A 152 -19.55 1.22 -47.26
C LEU A 152 -18.55 1.89 -46.29
N ILE A 153 -19.03 2.82 -45.45
CA ILE A 153 -18.23 3.55 -44.46
C ILE A 153 -18.03 2.72 -43.18
N ASP A 154 -19.13 2.15 -42.68
CA ASP A 154 -19.18 1.43 -41.40
C ASP A 154 -18.38 0.14 -41.46
N ILE A 155 -18.35 -0.51 -42.63
CA ILE A 155 -17.73 -1.82 -42.83
C ILE A 155 -16.21 -1.78 -42.61
N PRO A 156 -15.40 -0.94 -43.30
CA PRO A 156 -13.95 -0.89 -43.07
C PRO A 156 -13.60 -0.45 -41.65
N ILE A 157 -14.32 0.52 -41.10
CA ILE A 157 -14.09 1.01 -39.73
C ILE A 157 -14.34 -0.12 -38.74
N SER A 158 -15.48 -0.80 -38.81
CA SER A 158 -15.82 -1.92 -37.94
C SER A 158 -14.78 -3.04 -38.00
N LEU A 159 -14.22 -3.33 -39.18
CA LEU A 159 -13.22 -4.39 -39.36
C LEU A 159 -11.85 -3.98 -38.77
N VAL A 160 -11.43 -2.72 -38.95
CA VAL A 160 -10.22 -2.18 -38.31
C VAL A 160 -10.37 -2.19 -36.78
N VAL A 161 -11.51 -1.77 -36.25
CA VAL A 161 -11.79 -1.81 -34.80
C VAL A 161 -11.81 -3.24 -34.29
N ALA A 162 -12.46 -4.18 -35.01
CA ALA A 162 -12.50 -5.58 -34.62
C ALA A 162 -11.10 -6.22 -34.59
N PHE A 163 -10.25 -5.88 -35.55
CA PHE A 163 -8.86 -6.33 -35.58
C PHE A 163 -8.03 -5.74 -34.44
N ALA A 164 -8.19 -4.44 -34.17
CA ALA A 164 -7.53 -3.79 -33.03
C ALA A 164 -7.96 -4.42 -31.70
N LEU A 165 -9.26 -4.67 -31.52
CA LEU A 165 -9.81 -5.37 -30.37
C LEU A 165 -9.25 -6.79 -30.23
N LEU A 166 -9.21 -7.57 -31.31
CA LEU A 166 -8.68 -8.94 -31.28
C LEU A 166 -7.24 -8.96 -30.76
N GLN A 167 -6.38 -8.08 -31.27
CA GLN A 167 -4.98 -8.02 -30.84
C GLN A 167 -4.87 -7.63 -29.36
N GLU A 168 -5.53 -6.56 -28.96
CA GLU A 168 -5.36 -5.97 -27.63
C GLU A 168 -6.01 -6.82 -26.53
N LEU A 169 -7.17 -7.42 -26.81
CA LEU A 169 -7.79 -8.41 -25.90
C LEU A 169 -6.92 -9.65 -25.77
N ASN A 170 -6.37 -10.18 -26.86
CA ASN A 170 -5.52 -11.35 -26.80
C ASN A 170 -4.23 -11.07 -25.98
N LYS A 171 -3.59 -9.93 -26.22
CA LYS A 171 -2.43 -9.47 -25.43
C LYS A 171 -2.78 -9.31 -23.95
N ALA A 172 -3.93 -8.71 -23.65
CA ALA A 172 -4.38 -8.51 -22.28
C ALA A 172 -4.67 -9.85 -21.57
N PHE A 173 -5.34 -10.79 -22.24
CA PHE A 173 -5.61 -12.11 -21.67
C PHE A 173 -4.34 -12.95 -21.52
N ASN A 174 -3.41 -12.89 -22.47
CA ASN A 174 -2.13 -13.58 -22.40
C ASN A 174 -1.27 -13.07 -21.24
N ASN A 175 -1.19 -11.74 -21.06
CA ASN A 175 -0.48 -11.12 -19.93
C ASN A 175 -1.07 -11.48 -18.56
N ARG A 176 -2.31 -11.96 -18.52
CA ARG A 176 -3.02 -12.38 -17.30
C ARG A 176 -3.12 -13.90 -17.18
N GLU A 177 -2.31 -14.64 -17.95
CA GLU A 177 -2.27 -16.11 -17.97
C GLU A 177 -3.59 -16.80 -18.38
N MET A 178 -4.55 -16.06 -18.93
CA MET A 178 -5.85 -16.58 -19.38
C MET A 178 -5.80 -17.04 -20.84
N ARG A 179 -4.90 -17.98 -21.17
CA ARG A 179 -4.67 -18.44 -22.56
C ARG A 179 -5.93 -19.00 -23.24
N PHE A 180 -6.87 -19.56 -22.47
CA PHE A 180 -8.15 -20.07 -22.98
C PHE A 180 -9.06 -18.98 -23.59
N MET A 181 -8.83 -17.71 -23.24
CA MET A 181 -9.61 -16.58 -23.77
C MET A 181 -9.27 -16.23 -25.21
N TYR A 182 -8.22 -16.82 -25.79
CA TYR A 182 -7.93 -16.70 -27.22
C TYR A 182 -9.13 -17.16 -28.07
N LEU A 183 -9.74 -18.30 -27.73
CA LEU A 183 -10.82 -18.88 -28.51
C LEU A 183 -12.08 -17.97 -28.53
N PRO A 184 -12.62 -17.50 -27.39
CA PRO A 184 -13.69 -16.50 -27.37
C PRO A 184 -13.35 -15.21 -28.11
N THR A 185 -12.11 -14.73 -28.02
CA THR A 185 -11.70 -13.49 -28.70
C THR A 185 -11.62 -13.67 -30.22
N PHE A 186 -11.10 -14.81 -30.67
CA PHE A 186 -11.08 -15.17 -32.09
C PHE A 186 -12.50 -15.41 -32.63
N ALA A 187 -13.36 -16.08 -31.85
CA ALA A 187 -14.76 -16.26 -32.19
C ALA A 187 -15.49 -14.91 -32.34
N LEU A 188 -15.22 -13.94 -31.45
CA LEU A 188 -15.75 -12.59 -31.58
C LEU A 188 -15.34 -11.95 -32.92
N PHE A 189 -14.06 -12.01 -33.28
CA PHE A 189 -13.58 -11.49 -34.55
C PHE A 189 -14.27 -12.15 -35.74
N LEU A 190 -14.37 -13.48 -35.75
CA LEU A 190 -15.00 -14.23 -36.83
C LEU A 190 -16.50 -13.88 -36.96
N LEU A 191 -17.21 -13.76 -35.84
CA LEU A 191 -18.61 -13.33 -35.86
C LEU A 191 -18.77 -11.90 -36.41
N ILE A 192 -17.85 -10.98 -36.11
CA ILE A 192 -17.88 -9.64 -36.70
C ILE A 192 -17.64 -9.70 -38.20
N VAL A 193 -16.66 -10.49 -38.65
CA VAL A 193 -16.40 -10.69 -40.10
C VAL A 193 -17.64 -11.23 -40.79
N VAL A 194 -18.27 -12.28 -40.26
CA VAL A 194 -19.50 -12.87 -40.84
C VAL A 194 -20.65 -11.86 -40.84
N ALA A 195 -20.83 -11.08 -39.77
CA ALA A 195 -21.87 -10.05 -39.69
C ALA A 195 -21.65 -8.93 -40.72
N VAL A 196 -20.40 -8.53 -40.94
CA VAL A 196 -20.00 -7.56 -41.96
C VAL A 196 -20.22 -8.13 -43.36
N THR A 197 -19.80 -9.37 -43.60
CA THR A 197 -20.05 -10.08 -44.87
C THR A 197 -21.54 -10.16 -45.19
N HIS A 198 -22.38 -10.45 -44.20
CA HIS A 198 -23.84 -10.47 -44.38
C HIS A 198 -24.39 -9.12 -44.89
N ARG A 199 -23.77 -7.99 -44.53
CA ARG A 199 -24.17 -6.65 -44.99
C ARG A 199 -23.66 -6.29 -46.39
N ILE A 200 -22.60 -6.94 -46.86
CA ILE A 200 -21.97 -6.67 -48.17
C ILE A 200 -22.75 -7.34 -49.30
N PHE A 201 -23.21 -8.57 -49.10
CA PHE A 201 -23.77 -9.37 -50.18
C PHE A 201 -25.20 -8.92 -50.55
N PRO A 202 -25.44 -8.54 -51.83
CA PRO A 202 -26.78 -8.21 -52.32
C PRO A 202 -27.71 -9.41 -52.25
N ILE A 203 -28.95 -9.17 -51.84
CA ILE A 203 -29.97 -10.22 -51.70
C ILE A 203 -30.21 -10.94 -53.04
N GLU A 204 -30.09 -10.25 -54.18
CA GLU A 204 -30.29 -10.85 -55.51
C GLU A 204 -29.22 -11.87 -55.89
N ILE A 205 -28.00 -11.73 -55.35
CA ILE A 205 -26.91 -12.67 -55.58
C ILE A 205 -27.07 -13.84 -54.60
N THR A 206 -27.33 -13.54 -53.33
CA THR A 206 -27.43 -14.55 -52.26
C THR A 206 -28.58 -15.51 -52.46
N SER A 207 -29.72 -15.05 -52.99
CA SER A 207 -30.89 -15.90 -53.25
C SER A 207 -30.62 -17.03 -54.25
N LYS A 208 -29.54 -16.94 -55.03
CA LYS A 208 -29.09 -18.00 -55.95
C LYS A 208 -28.32 -19.12 -55.25
N TRP A 209 -27.73 -18.86 -54.08
CA TRP A 209 -26.86 -19.79 -53.38
C TRP A 209 -27.50 -20.35 -52.10
N ILE A 210 -28.28 -19.53 -51.39
CA ILE A 210 -28.85 -19.86 -50.09
C ILE A 210 -30.28 -19.30 -50.01
N ASN A 211 -31.17 -20.03 -49.32
CA ASN A 211 -32.50 -19.54 -49.02
C ASN A 211 -32.44 -18.23 -48.22
N ILE A 212 -33.17 -17.21 -48.66
CA ILE A 212 -33.19 -15.86 -48.07
C ILE A 212 -33.52 -15.88 -46.57
N GLU A 213 -34.41 -16.78 -46.13
CA GLU A 213 -34.77 -16.92 -44.71
C GLU A 213 -33.59 -17.42 -43.88
N ILE A 214 -32.86 -18.40 -44.40
CA ILE A 214 -31.65 -18.95 -43.75
C ILE A 214 -30.56 -17.88 -43.71
N TRP A 215 -30.35 -17.14 -44.80
CA TRP A 215 -29.38 -16.06 -44.85
C TRP A 215 -29.69 -14.97 -43.81
N ASN A 216 -30.95 -14.52 -43.75
CA ASN A 216 -31.40 -13.53 -42.78
C ASN A 216 -31.28 -14.04 -41.33
N ALA A 217 -31.57 -15.32 -41.09
CA ALA A 217 -31.40 -15.95 -39.79
C ALA A 217 -29.93 -15.98 -39.36
N ILE A 218 -29.01 -16.36 -40.27
CA ILE A 218 -27.56 -16.32 -40.01
C ILE A 218 -27.11 -14.90 -39.68
N GLY A 219 -27.56 -13.90 -40.45
CA GLY A 219 -27.23 -12.49 -40.19
C GLY A 219 -27.66 -12.01 -38.81
N ILE A 220 -28.89 -12.32 -38.41
CA ILE A 220 -29.43 -11.92 -37.10
C ILE A 220 -28.75 -12.65 -35.96
N THR A 221 -28.65 -13.98 -36.04
CA THR A 221 -28.00 -14.79 -35.01
C THR A 221 -26.56 -14.34 -34.82
N THR A 222 -25.82 -14.12 -35.91
CA THR A 222 -24.44 -13.61 -35.85
C THR A 222 -24.39 -12.22 -35.24
N SER A 223 -25.30 -11.32 -35.65
CA SER A 223 -25.34 -9.94 -35.15
C SER A 223 -25.64 -9.83 -33.66
N ILE A 224 -26.47 -10.72 -33.12
CA ILE A 224 -26.76 -10.79 -31.69
C ILE A 224 -25.58 -11.46 -30.96
N SER A 225 -25.07 -12.57 -31.50
CA SER A 225 -24.01 -13.37 -30.86
C SER A 225 -22.74 -12.57 -30.63
N PHE A 226 -22.27 -11.79 -31.62
CA PHE A 226 -21.05 -11.01 -31.42
C PHE A 226 -21.23 -9.93 -30.35
N LYS A 227 -22.40 -9.25 -30.30
CA LYS A 227 -22.66 -8.21 -29.29
C LYS A 227 -22.68 -8.81 -27.89
N PHE A 228 -23.33 -9.96 -27.73
CA PHE A 228 -23.36 -10.66 -26.45
C PHE A 228 -21.97 -11.13 -26.02
N LEU A 229 -21.23 -11.76 -26.94
CA LEU A 229 -19.86 -12.23 -26.69
C LEU A 229 -18.93 -11.07 -26.35
N PHE A 230 -19.08 -9.93 -27.02
CA PHE A 230 -18.34 -8.70 -26.73
C PHE A 230 -18.58 -8.19 -25.32
N VAL A 231 -19.85 -8.08 -24.91
CA VAL A 231 -20.23 -7.67 -23.54
C VAL A 231 -19.65 -8.67 -22.51
N LEU A 232 -19.77 -9.96 -22.77
CA LEU A 232 -19.26 -11.01 -21.88
C LEU A 232 -17.74 -10.94 -21.72
N LEU A 233 -17.01 -10.87 -22.82
CA LEU A 233 -15.55 -10.76 -22.83
C LEU A 233 -15.07 -9.57 -22.02
N PHE A 234 -15.76 -8.43 -22.14
CA PHE A 234 -15.40 -7.25 -21.39
C PHE A 234 -15.74 -7.35 -19.91
N ILE A 235 -16.87 -7.95 -19.55
CA ILE A 235 -17.18 -8.22 -18.14
C ILE A 235 -16.09 -9.12 -17.52
N ILE A 236 -15.63 -10.14 -18.25
CA ILE A 236 -14.52 -10.99 -17.81
C ILE A 236 -13.24 -10.17 -17.67
N LEU A 237 -12.93 -9.29 -18.63
CA LEU A 237 -11.77 -8.42 -18.58
C LEU A 237 -11.79 -7.47 -17.36
N LEU A 238 -12.95 -6.88 -17.04
CA LEU A 238 -13.16 -6.04 -15.86
C LEU A 238 -13.00 -6.82 -14.55
N TYR A 239 -13.62 -7.99 -14.47
CA TYR A 239 -13.54 -8.83 -13.28
C TYR A 239 -12.12 -9.33 -13.04
N SER A 240 -11.44 -9.73 -14.11
CA SER A 240 -10.03 -10.11 -14.09
C SER A 240 -9.13 -8.95 -13.65
N TRP A 241 -9.41 -7.72 -14.11
CA TRP A 241 -8.66 -6.54 -13.67
C TRP A 241 -8.82 -6.32 -12.17
N LYS A 242 -10.05 -6.40 -11.66
CA LYS A 242 -10.33 -6.27 -10.23
C LYS A 242 -9.59 -7.32 -9.40
N LEU A 243 -9.56 -8.58 -9.88
CA LEU A 243 -8.82 -9.65 -9.21
C LEU A 243 -7.31 -9.39 -9.18
N LEU A 244 -6.75 -8.82 -10.26
CA LEU A 244 -5.33 -8.46 -10.29
C LEU A 244 -5.03 -7.32 -9.32
N ALA A 245 -5.83 -6.26 -9.33
CA ALA A 245 -5.66 -5.11 -8.44
C ALA A 245 -5.72 -5.52 -6.96
N GLU A 246 -6.68 -6.37 -6.58
CA GLU A 246 -6.78 -6.89 -5.20
C GLU A 246 -5.58 -7.78 -4.82
N LYS A 247 -4.95 -8.47 -5.77
CA LYS A 247 -3.73 -9.25 -5.51
C LYS A 247 -2.51 -8.34 -5.34
N GLU A 248 -2.37 -7.32 -6.19
CA GLU A 248 -1.27 -6.36 -6.12
C GLU A 248 -1.30 -5.56 -4.81
N GLU A 249 -2.48 -5.09 -4.38
CA GLU A 249 -2.68 -4.41 -3.10
C GLU A 249 -2.24 -5.30 -1.93
N LYS A 250 -2.72 -6.54 -1.87
CA LYS A 250 -2.33 -7.51 -0.84
C LYS A 250 -0.84 -7.84 -0.86
N GLN A 251 -0.23 -7.88 -2.03
CA GLN A 251 1.21 -8.13 -2.15
C GLN A 251 2.03 -6.94 -1.66
N SER A 252 1.58 -5.71 -1.90
CA SER A 252 2.19 -4.50 -1.36
C SER A 252 2.08 -4.45 0.17
N GLU A 253 0.90 -4.71 0.74
CA GLU A 253 0.69 -4.80 2.19
C GLU A 253 1.59 -5.87 2.84
N LEU A 254 1.74 -7.02 2.17
CA LEU A 254 2.63 -8.08 2.63
C LEU A 254 4.10 -7.63 2.62
N GLN A 255 4.55 -6.92 1.58
CA GLN A 255 5.93 -6.42 1.51
C GLN A 255 6.22 -5.39 2.60
N GLU A 256 5.29 -4.47 2.88
CA GLU A 256 5.41 -3.52 3.98
C GLU A 256 5.48 -4.24 5.33
N SER A 257 4.64 -5.26 5.52
CA SER A 257 4.65 -6.08 6.75
C SER A 257 5.98 -6.84 6.92
N ILE A 258 6.52 -7.43 5.85
CA ILE A 258 7.84 -8.10 5.88
C ILE A 258 8.96 -7.10 6.21
N PHE A 259 8.93 -5.90 5.62
CA PHE A 259 9.92 -4.87 5.91
C PHE A 259 9.85 -4.41 7.37
N ALA A 260 8.64 -4.18 7.90
CA ALA A 260 8.44 -3.83 9.29
C ALA A 260 8.91 -4.96 10.23
N HIS A 261 8.64 -6.22 9.89
CA HIS A 261 9.12 -7.37 10.65
C HIS A 261 10.65 -7.41 10.72
N HIS A 262 11.33 -7.31 9.57
CA HIS A 262 12.81 -7.30 9.55
C HIS A 262 13.40 -6.12 10.31
N LYS A 263 12.76 -4.94 10.26
CA LYS A 263 13.19 -3.78 11.05
C LYS A 263 13.08 -4.06 12.56
N LEU A 264 11.93 -4.59 13.00
CA LEU A 264 11.70 -4.94 14.40
C LEU A 264 12.65 -6.05 14.88
N GLU A 265 12.94 -7.02 14.02
CA GLU A 265 13.89 -8.10 14.31
C GLU A 265 15.30 -7.55 14.52
N SER A 266 15.77 -6.66 13.64
CA SER A 266 17.06 -5.97 13.80
C SER A 266 17.11 -5.10 15.07
N GLU A 267 16.06 -4.34 15.36
CA GLU A 267 15.97 -3.55 16.60
C GLU A 267 16.03 -4.47 17.83
N ASN A 268 15.34 -5.61 17.80
CA ASN A 268 15.36 -6.58 18.90
C ASN A 268 16.75 -7.20 19.11
N GLU A 269 17.48 -7.54 18.04
CA GLU A 269 18.87 -8.01 18.14
C GLU A 269 19.77 -6.96 18.80
N THR A 270 19.65 -5.68 18.43
CA THR A 270 20.43 -4.61 19.07
C THR A 270 20.11 -4.45 20.56
N LEU A 271 18.85 -4.61 20.94
CA LEU A 271 18.42 -4.57 22.34
C LEU A 271 18.94 -5.77 23.14
N ILE A 272 18.98 -6.96 22.54
CA ILE A 272 19.57 -8.15 23.17
C ILE A 272 21.06 -7.92 23.46
N VAL A 273 21.82 -7.44 22.47
CA VAL A 273 23.25 -7.13 22.65
C VAL A 273 23.47 -6.04 23.71
N ALA A 274 22.65 -4.98 23.70
CA ALA A 274 22.73 -3.94 24.73
C ALA A 274 22.45 -4.49 26.13
N ASN A 275 21.43 -5.34 26.28
CA ASN A 275 21.11 -5.99 27.55
C ASN A 275 22.23 -6.91 28.04
N GLU A 276 22.86 -7.69 27.17
CA GLU A 276 24.02 -8.52 27.53
C GLU A 276 25.19 -7.66 28.02
N SER A 277 25.45 -6.53 27.36
CA SER A 277 26.47 -5.55 27.78
C SER A 277 26.15 -4.93 29.15
N HIS A 278 24.90 -4.54 29.38
CA HIS A 278 24.46 -4.03 30.69
C HIS A 278 24.59 -5.08 31.80
N LEU A 279 24.23 -6.34 31.53
CA LEU A 279 24.42 -7.44 32.48
C LEU A 279 25.90 -7.66 32.85
N ASN A 280 26.80 -7.58 31.87
CA ASN A 280 28.24 -7.65 32.11
C ASN A 280 28.73 -6.50 32.99
N THR A 281 28.25 -5.28 32.71
CA THR A 281 28.58 -4.08 33.51
C THR A 281 28.09 -4.24 34.95
N ILE A 282 26.86 -4.69 35.16
CA ILE A 282 26.29 -4.95 36.49
C ILE A 282 27.13 -5.99 37.24
N LYS A 283 27.59 -7.05 36.55
CA LYS A 283 28.43 -8.10 37.13
C LYS A 283 29.80 -7.57 37.58
N LEU A 284 30.41 -6.69 36.78
CA LEU A 284 31.67 -6.03 37.12
C LEU A 284 31.51 -5.10 38.33
N LEU A 285 30.49 -4.24 38.32
CA LEU A 285 30.20 -3.33 39.44
C LEU A 285 29.92 -4.11 40.74
N LYS A 286 29.20 -5.23 40.66
CA LYS A 286 28.96 -6.10 41.83
C LYS A 286 30.27 -6.67 42.38
N LYS A 287 31.20 -7.08 41.51
CA LYS A 287 32.53 -7.57 41.92
C LYS A 287 33.35 -6.47 42.57
N GLU A 288 33.33 -5.27 42.00
CA GLU A 288 34.04 -4.09 42.52
C GLU A 288 33.50 -3.68 43.90
N ILE A 289 32.18 -3.56 44.06
CA ILE A 289 31.52 -3.29 45.35
C ILE A 289 31.93 -4.34 46.39
N THR A 290 31.96 -5.61 46.03
CA THR A 290 32.36 -6.69 46.94
C THR A 290 33.83 -6.52 47.36
N SER A 291 34.72 -6.15 46.44
CA SER A 291 36.14 -5.91 46.74
C SER A 291 36.36 -4.68 47.62
N LEU A 292 35.64 -3.59 47.35
CA LEU A 292 35.69 -2.36 48.15
C LEU A 292 35.16 -2.60 49.56
N LYS A 293 34.09 -3.39 49.69
CA LYS A 293 33.55 -3.78 51.00
C LYS A 293 34.59 -4.58 51.80
N LYS A 294 35.24 -5.57 51.18
CA LYS A 294 36.32 -6.33 51.84
C LYS A 294 37.47 -5.42 52.29
N LYS A 295 37.92 -4.51 51.43
CA LYS A 295 38.98 -3.54 51.76
C LYS A 295 38.55 -2.60 52.90
N HIS A 296 37.29 -2.17 52.91
CA HIS A 296 36.75 -1.35 54.00
C HIS A 296 36.75 -2.12 55.32
N ASP A 297 36.32 -3.39 55.31
CA ASP A 297 36.31 -4.24 56.50
C ASP A 297 37.74 -4.52 57.01
N GLU A 298 38.70 -4.77 56.12
CA GLU A 298 40.12 -4.89 56.44
C GLU A 298 40.67 -3.61 57.08
N LEU A 299 40.43 -2.45 56.47
CA LEU A 299 40.85 -1.16 57.01
C LEU A 299 40.22 -0.88 58.38
N LYS A 300 38.93 -1.19 58.56
CA LYS A 300 38.22 -1.05 59.84
C LYS A 300 38.78 -1.98 60.92
N SER A 301 39.22 -3.19 60.56
CA SER A 301 39.88 -4.10 61.49
C SER A 301 41.28 -3.62 61.86
N SER A 302 42.04 -3.11 60.89
CA SER A 302 43.41 -2.59 61.10
C SER A 302 43.46 -1.26 61.84
N SER A 303 42.37 -0.49 61.83
CA SER A 303 42.24 0.76 62.58
C SER A 303 41.71 0.59 64.00
N LYS A 304 41.45 -0.65 64.44
CA LYS A 304 41.06 -0.93 65.83
C LYS A 304 42.28 -0.74 66.73
N ILE A 305 42.30 0.37 67.47
CA ILE A 305 43.38 0.73 68.38
C ILE A 305 43.29 -0.13 69.64
N GLU A 306 44.27 -1.00 69.88
CA GLU A 306 44.41 -1.76 71.13
C GLU A 306 45.44 -1.07 72.04
N LEU A 307 44.97 -0.48 73.14
CA LEU A 307 45.82 0.04 74.21
C LEU A 307 46.21 -1.11 75.16
N SER A 308 47.46 -1.14 75.63
CA SER A 308 47.86 -2.07 76.69
C SER A 308 47.13 -1.75 78.00
N ASP A 309 46.97 -2.73 78.90
CA ASP A 309 46.24 -2.52 80.15
C ASP A 309 46.85 -1.41 81.01
N ARG A 310 48.18 -1.27 81.00
CA ARG A 310 48.87 -0.15 81.67
C ARG A 310 48.55 1.20 81.04
N GLN A 311 48.41 1.27 79.72
CA GLN A 311 48.02 2.49 79.02
C GLN A 311 46.55 2.84 79.26
N LYS A 312 45.66 1.84 79.33
CA LYS A 312 44.26 2.02 79.72
C LYS A 312 44.17 2.61 81.13
N GLU A 313 44.91 2.05 82.10
CA GLU A 313 44.97 2.53 83.48
C GLU A 313 45.48 3.99 83.57
N VAL A 314 46.60 4.30 82.90
CA VAL A 314 47.15 5.68 82.83
C VAL A 314 46.12 6.65 82.24
N LEU A 315 45.43 6.26 81.17
CA LEU A 315 44.42 7.08 80.52
C LEU A 315 43.14 7.22 81.37
N ALA A 316 42.75 6.16 82.09
CA ALA A 316 41.61 6.15 83.01
C ALA A 316 41.82 7.12 84.17
N ASN A 317 42.98 7.03 84.83
CA ASN A 317 43.39 7.92 85.91
C ASN A 317 43.50 9.38 85.44
N LEU A 318 43.99 9.60 84.21
CA LEU A 318 43.95 10.92 83.59
C LEU A 318 42.51 11.39 83.33
N GLY A 319 41.61 10.50 82.91
CA GLY A 319 40.20 10.80 82.64
C GLY A 319 39.42 11.23 83.89
N ILE A 320 39.76 10.66 85.06
CA ILE A 320 39.17 10.99 86.37
C ILE A 320 39.75 12.31 86.90
N CYS A 321 41.06 12.38 87.12
CA CYS A 321 41.67 13.48 87.87
C CYS A 321 42.31 14.58 86.99
N GLY A 322 42.44 14.36 85.68
CA GLY A 322 43.23 15.23 84.78
C GLY A 322 42.70 16.65 84.61
N LYS A 323 41.46 16.94 85.01
CA LYS A 323 40.92 18.30 85.04
C LYS A 323 41.38 19.12 86.25
N GLN A 324 41.65 18.46 87.37
CA GLN A 324 42.01 19.12 88.65
C GLN A 324 43.49 18.94 88.99
N LYS A 325 44.08 17.79 88.65
CA LYS A 325 45.45 17.43 88.95
C LYS A 325 46.37 17.58 87.74
N SER A 326 47.59 18.04 88.00
CA SER A 326 48.72 18.07 87.09
C SER A 326 49.25 16.65 86.81
N TYR A 327 50.03 16.46 85.74
CA TYR A 327 50.60 15.14 85.44
C TYR A 327 51.53 14.61 86.53
N THR A 328 52.20 15.51 87.26
CA THR A 328 53.05 15.19 88.40
C THR A 328 52.25 14.61 89.56
N GLU A 329 51.13 15.25 89.92
CA GLU A 329 50.25 14.78 91.01
C GLU A 329 49.54 13.46 90.67
N ILE A 330 49.24 13.22 89.39
CA ILE A 330 48.65 11.95 88.95
C ILE A 330 49.71 10.84 88.95
N ALA A 331 50.94 11.14 88.51
CA ALA A 331 52.04 10.17 88.55
C ALA A 331 52.34 9.72 89.99
N GLU A 332 52.36 10.66 90.93
CA GLU A 332 52.54 10.39 92.35
C GLU A 332 51.40 9.55 92.93
N ALA A 333 50.14 9.90 92.63
CA ALA A 333 48.97 9.11 93.05
C ALA A 333 48.92 7.70 92.44
N MET A 334 49.54 7.49 91.27
CA MET A 334 49.71 6.19 90.63
C MET A 334 50.95 5.42 91.13
N ASN A 335 51.72 5.97 92.08
CA ASN A 335 53.00 5.44 92.55
C ASN A 335 54.00 5.16 91.41
N ILE A 336 54.06 6.04 90.40
CA ILE A 336 55.06 5.97 89.33
C ILE A 336 55.87 7.25 89.19
N SER A 337 57.04 7.14 88.56
CA SER A 337 57.84 8.32 88.25
C SER A 337 57.11 9.22 87.24
N VAL A 338 57.32 10.53 87.38
CA VAL A 338 56.77 11.55 86.48
C VAL A 338 57.19 11.27 85.03
N ASP A 339 58.44 10.88 84.81
CA ASP A 339 58.97 10.50 83.49
C ASP A 339 58.28 9.25 82.93
N GLY A 340 57.99 8.26 83.79
CA GLY A 340 57.25 7.06 83.42
C GLY A 340 55.82 7.39 82.98
N PHE A 341 55.13 8.25 83.74
CA PHE A 341 53.80 8.74 83.38
C PHE A 341 53.82 9.52 82.05
N GLN A 342 54.77 10.45 81.87
CA GLN A 342 54.90 11.21 80.63
C GLN A 342 55.24 10.32 79.42
N THR A 343 56.05 9.29 79.60
CA THR A 343 56.38 8.31 78.55
C THR A 343 55.14 7.55 78.10
N HIS A 344 54.30 7.09 79.03
CA HIS A 344 53.03 6.45 78.69
C HIS A 344 52.07 7.42 78.00
N ILE A 345 51.95 8.66 78.49
CA ILE A 345 51.13 9.70 77.83
C ILE A 345 51.60 9.97 76.39
N TYR A 346 52.91 10.03 76.16
CA TYR A 346 53.47 10.21 74.82
C TYR A 346 53.16 9.02 73.90
N GLN A 347 53.36 7.79 74.38
CA GLN A 347 53.03 6.57 73.63
C GLN A 347 51.55 6.50 73.28
N ILE A 348 50.67 6.83 74.23
CA ILE A 348 49.22 6.86 74.02
C ILE A 348 48.85 7.93 72.99
N LYS A 349 49.40 9.15 73.09
CA LYS A 349 49.17 10.20 72.09
C LYS A 349 49.60 9.77 70.69
N LYS A 350 50.73 9.08 70.57
CA LYS A 350 51.23 8.55 69.29
C LYS A 350 50.29 7.49 68.72
N VAL A 351 49.78 6.58 69.55
CA VAL A 351 48.85 5.51 69.14
C VAL A 351 47.48 6.08 68.76
N LEU A 352 47.02 7.13 69.45
CA LEU A 352 45.75 7.81 69.19
C LEU A 352 45.85 8.95 68.15
N ASN A 353 47.02 9.19 67.57
CA ASN A 353 47.32 10.31 66.67
C ASN A 353 46.88 11.69 67.23
N ILE A 354 47.04 11.92 68.54
CA ILE A 354 46.71 13.17 69.21
C ILE A 354 47.94 14.10 69.19
N SER A 355 47.81 15.25 68.55
CA SER A 355 48.85 16.29 68.44
C SER A 355 48.30 17.68 68.73
N GLY A 356 49.12 18.57 69.29
CA GLY A 356 48.77 19.97 69.59
C GLY A 356 48.74 20.32 71.09
N SER A 357 48.53 21.61 71.38
CA SER A 357 48.57 22.17 72.73
C SER A 357 47.45 21.67 73.64
N ASP A 358 46.30 21.25 73.10
CA ASP A 358 45.17 20.68 73.84
C ASP A 358 45.22 19.14 73.97
N GLY A 359 46.42 18.54 73.86
CA GLY A 359 46.57 17.10 73.91
C GLY A 359 46.14 16.45 75.24
N LYS A 360 46.03 17.22 76.34
CA LYS A 360 45.51 16.70 77.63
C LYS A 360 43.99 16.55 77.60
N GLY A 361 43.26 17.55 77.07
CA GLY A 361 41.80 17.53 76.97
C GLY A 361 41.26 16.44 76.05
N GLN A 362 41.98 16.19 74.94
CA GLN A 362 41.62 15.13 73.99
C GLN A 362 41.77 13.73 74.57
N LEU A 363 42.83 13.47 75.37
CA LEU A 363 43.01 12.20 76.06
C LEU A 363 41.93 11.94 77.11
N ILE A 364 41.54 12.97 77.88
CA ILE A 364 40.45 12.89 78.87
C ILE A 364 39.13 12.57 78.18
N THR A 365 38.85 13.22 77.05
CA THR A 365 37.63 12.98 76.26
C THR A 365 37.62 11.56 75.68
N TYR A 366 38.76 11.11 75.14
CA TYR A 366 38.90 9.74 74.63
C TYR A 366 38.67 8.68 75.72
N ALA A 367 39.19 8.90 76.93
CA ALA A 367 38.98 8.00 78.08
C ALA A 367 37.50 7.85 78.44
N LYS A 368 36.77 8.96 78.45
CA LYS A 368 35.33 8.99 78.79
C LYS A 368 34.47 8.34 77.70
N ASN A 369 34.75 8.66 76.45
CA ASN A 369 33.95 8.18 75.31
C ASN A 369 34.13 6.67 75.07
N ASN A 370 35.29 6.10 75.43
CA ASN A 370 35.58 4.67 75.28
C ASN A 370 35.41 3.88 76.60
N GLN A 371 34.72 4.44 77.59
CA GLN A 371 34.41 3.79 78.88
C GLN A 371 35.65 3.28 79.65
N LEU A 372 36.82 3.87 79.44
CA LEU A 372 38.07 3.40 80.04
C LEU A 372 38.20 3.73 81.53
N LEU A 373 37.25 4.48 82.10
CA LEU A 373 37.27 4.90 83.51
C LEU A 373 37.20 3.72 84.50
N GLU A 374 36.71 2.56 84.07
CA GLU A 374 36.69 1.34 84.89
C GLU A 374 38.08 0.83 85.26
N PHE A 375 39.10 1.19 84.48
CA PHE A 375 40.50 0.81 84.72
C PHE A 375 41.24 1.80 85.64
N ALA A 376 40.55 2.79 86.20
CA ALA A 376 41.18 3.77 87.07
C ALA A 376 41.49 3.17 88.45
N THR A 377 42.72 3.38 88.90
CA THR A 377 43.22 2.94 90.21
C THR A 377 43.20 4.05 91.26
N ILE A 378 42.99 5.30 90.83
CA ILE A 378 42.80 6.46 91.71
C ILE A 378 41.30 6.67 91.94
N GLN A 379 40.85 6.57 93.19
CA GLN A 379 39.50 6.95 93.57
C GLN A 379 39.39 8.48 93.70
N HIS A 380 38.31 9.03 93.16
CA HIS A 380 37.98 10.45 93.30
C HIS A 380 37.21 10.64 94.60
N ASP A 381 37.79 11.39 95.54
CA ASP A 381 37.01 12.08 96.59
C ASP A 381 36.57 13.46 96.06
#